data_AF-A0A2A5XN27-F1
#
_entry.id   AF-A0A2A5XN27-F1
#
_cell.length_a   1.000
_cell.length_b   1.000
_cell.length_c   1.000
_cell.angle_alpha   90.00
_cell.angle_beta   90.00
_cell.angle_gamma   90.00
#
_symmetry.space_group_name_H-M   'P 1'
#
loop_
_entity.id
_entity.type
_entity.pdbx_description
1 polymer ?
#
loop_
_entity_poly.entity_id
_entity_poly.type
_entity_poly.pdbx_seq_one_letter_code
_entity_poly.pdbx_strand_id
1 'polypeptide(L)'
;GNAANGVKGRAGNVVPQRAPVRNRNRGGRLVQKRIDPAIEFPPFGTDETPYVVLRTGEMYLNAAEAAFEMNKPVRAKQLINTLRARAGMPPKTQLTLDLIKNERFVELYAENHRYWDLRAWRDAEAELHYKLKQGSKWTRRASDGKYKANKWRWNFSQNTPFLPKMYWLPFGTGRLADNPNIVENPGY
;
A
#
# COMPACT_ATOMS: atom_id res chain seq x y z
N GLY A 1 -44.99 -3.02 -17.68
CA GLY A 1 -44.51 -2.91 -19.08
C GLY A 1 -43.01 -2.85 -19.07
N ASN A 2 -42.41 -3.69 -19.91
CA ASN A 2 -40.99 -4.05 -20.02
C ASN A 2 -40.04 -2.92 -20.47
N ALA A 3 -38.74 -3.25 -20.39
CA ALA A 3 -37.53 -2.59 -20.90
C ALA A 3 -36.86 -1.58 -19.92
N ALA A 4 -35.56 -1.66 -19.59
CA ALA A 4 -34.45 -2.32 -20.28
C ALA A 4 -33.36 -2.80 -19.31
N ASN A 5 -32.73 -3.91 -19.71
CA ASN A 5 -31.43 -4.36 -19.27
C ASN A 5 -30.42 -3.20 -19.25
N GLY A 6 -29.84 -2.94 -18.09
CA GLY A 6 -28.83 -1.91 -17.90
C GLY A 6 -28.00 -2.23 -16.69
N VAL A 7 -26.99 -3.06 -16.90
CA VAL A 7 -25.75 -3.19 -16.12
C VAL A 7 -25.82 -2.45 -14.78
N LYS A 8 -26.16 -3.18 -13.71
CA LYS A 8 -25.65 -2.77 -12.41
C LYS A 8 -24.14 -2.88 -12.56
N GLY A 9 -23.48 -1.74 -12.48
CA GLY A 9 -22.04 -1.64 -12.56
C GLY A 9 -21.66 -0.68 -11.45
N ARG A 10 -20.84 -1.13 -10.52
CA ARG A 10 -20.09 -0.33 -9.54
C ARG A 10 -20.94 0.76 -8.87
N ALA A 11 -21.51 0.47 -7.69
CA ALA A 11 -22.25 1.47 -6.89
C ALA A 11 -23.08 2.38 -7.82
N GLY A 12 -24.08 1.78 -8.47
CA GLY A 12 -24.87 2.42 -9.51
C GLY A 12 -25.36 3.81 -9.14
N ASN A 13 -25.74 4.57 -10.15
CA ASN A 13 -26.27 5.95 -10.24
C ASN A 13 -27.10 6.56 -9.09
N VAL A 14 -27.31 5.91 -7.95
CA VAL A 14 -27.68 6.55 -6.69
C VAL A 14 -26.47 7.32 -6.14
N VAL A 15 -26.69 8.62 -5.92
CA VAL A 15 -25.77 9.51 -5.21
C VAL A 15 -25.09 8.76 -4.05
N PRO A 16 -23.76 8.85 -3.85
CA PRO A 16 -23.10 8.16 -2.75
C PRO A 16 -23.72 8.60 -1.42
N GLN A 17 -24.60 7.76 -0.89
CA GLN A 17 -25.21 7.95 0.40
C GLN A 17 -24.17 7.63 1.46
N ARG A 18 -24.16 8.39 2.54
CA ARG A 18 -23.21 8.20 3.63
C ARG A 18 -23.37 6.78 4.19
N ALA A 19 -22.37 5.93 4.01
CA ALA A 19 -22.37 4.60 4.59
C ALA A 19 -22.54 4.64 6.14
N PRO A 20 -23.13 3.59 6.75
CA PRO A 20 -23.18 3.45 8.21
C PRO A 20 -21.79 3.62 8.83
N VAL A 21 -21.69 4.15 10.06
CA VAL A 21 -20.40 4.52 10.70
C VAL A 21 -19.37 3.40 10.66
N ARG A 22 -19.80 2.15 10.85
CA ARG A 22 -18.94 0.96 10.88
C ARG A 22 -18.33 0.60 9.51
N ASN A 23 -18.97 1.01 8.41
CA ASN A 23 -18.58 0.62 7.05
C ASN A 23 -17.91 1.78 6.29
N ARG A 24 -17.42 2.80 7.01
CA ARG A 24 -16.72 3.94 6.39
C ARG A 24 -15.23 3.69 6.35
N ASN A 25 -14.66 3.73 5.16
CA ASN A 25 -13.21 3.82 5.01
C ASN A 25 -12.73 5.22 5.40
N ARG A 26 -11.89 5.30 6.44
CA ARG A 26 -11.38 6.57 6.99
C ARG A 26 -10.38 7.28 6.07
N GLY A 27 -9.72 6.55 5.18
CA GLY A 27 -8.85 7.10 4.14
C GLY A 27 -9.64 7.71 2.97
N GLY A 28 -10.93 7.39 2.83
CA GLY A 28 -11.80 7.89 1.77
C GLY A 28 -11.43 7.40 0.37
N ARG A 29 -10.68 6.30 0.28
CA ARG A 29 -10.31 5.57 -0.93
C ARG A 29 -10.40 4.09 -0.66
N LEU A 30 -10.71 3.30 -1.68
CA LEU A 30 -10.70 1.84 -1.64
C LEU A 30 -9.59 1.31 -2.54
N VAL A 31 -9.06 0.14 -2.19
CA VAL A 31 -8.08 -0.57 -3.00
C VAL A 31 -8.84 -1.49 -3.94
N GLN A 32 -8.55 -1.42 -5.24
CA GLN A 32 -9.07 -2.35 -6.26
C GLN A 32 -7.98 -3.28 -6.82
N LYS A 33 -6.77 -3.21 -6.27
CA LYS A 33 -5.68 -4.10 -6.69
C LYS A 33 -6.04 -5.55 -6.31
N ARG A 34 -5.80 -6.48 -7.23
CA ARG A 34 -6.17 -7.92 -7.12
C ARG A 34 -7.68 -8.17 -7.06
N ILE A 35 -8.50 -7.23 -7.53
CA ILE A 35 -9.93 -7.46 -7.74
C ILE A 35 -10.15 -7.60 -9.25
N ASP A 36 -10.73 -8.71 -9.68
CA ASP A 36 -11.15 -8.88 -11.06
C ASP A 36 -12.25 -7.86 -11.42
N PRO A 37 -12.01 -6.93 -12.37
CA PRO A 37 -13.01 -5.95 -12.76
C PRO A 37 -14.23 -6.56 -13.47
N ALA A 38 -14.16 -7.79 -13.98
CA ALA A 38 -15.27 -8.48 -14.64
C ALA A 38 -16.32 -9.01 -13.64
N ILE A 39 -15.95 -9.16 -12.37
CA ILE A 39 -16.81 -9.74 -11.34
C ILE A 39 -17.31 -8.63 -10.42
N GLU A 40 -18.64 -8.40 -10.41
CA GLU A 40 -19.23 -7.33 -9.61
C GLU A 40 -19.69 -7.78 -8.22
N PHE A 41 -20.19 -9.02 -8.12
CA PHE A 41 -20.76 -9.58 -6.88
C PHE A 41 -20.37 -11.06 -6.74
N PRO A 42 -19.11 -11.37 -6.43
CA PRO A 42 -18.71 -12.75 -6.21
C PRO A 42 -19.45 -13.30 -4.97
N PRO A 43 -19.93 -14.55 -5.01
CA PRO A 43 -20.29 -15.27 -3.80
C PRO A 43 -19.13 -15.28 -2.78
N PHE A 44 -19.47 -15.34 -1.50
CA PHE A 44 -18.46 -15.35 -0.46
C PHE A 44 -17.52 -16.56 -0.60
N GLY A 45 -16.21 -16.32 -0.62
CA GLY A 45 -15.20 -17.39 -0.67
C GLY A 45 -14.96 -17.99 -2.06
N THR A 46 -15.51 -17.42 -3.12
CA THR A 46 -15.34 -17.93 -4.50
C THR A 46 -14.38 -17.08 -5.34
N ASP A 47 -13.47 -16.34 -4.70
CA ASP A 47 -12.44 -15.59 -5.43
C ASP A 47 -11.36 -16.55 -5.92
N GLU A 48 -11.18 -16.62 -7.23
CA GLU A 48 -10.15 -17.44 -7.88
C GLU A 48 -8.85 -16.64 -8.14
N THR A 49 -8.82 -15.35 -7.75
CA THR A 49 -7.65 -14.50 -7.96
C THR A 49 -6.44 -15.03 -7.21
N PRO A 50 -5.36 -15.44 -7.88
CA PRO A 50 -4.19 -15.98 -7.21
C PRO A 50 -3.53 -14.96 -6.27
N TYR A 51 -3.17 -15.40 -5.07
CA TYR A 51 -2.40 -14.57 -4.16
C TYR A 51 -0.94 -14.50 -4.62
N VAL A 52 -0.55 -13.35 -5.18
CA VAL A 52 0.81 -13.16 -5.69
C VAL A 52 1.78 -12.95 -4.51
N VAL A 53 2.65 -13.94 -4.31
CA VAL A 53 3.75 -13.90 -3.33
C VAL A 53 5.03 -13.33 -3.95
N LEU A 54 5.33 -13.73 -5.18
CA LEU A 54 6.49 -13.27 -5.96
C LEU A 54 6.05 -12.94 -7.37
N ARG A 55 6.65 -11.90 -7.97
CA ARG A 55 6.43 -11.56 -9.37
C ARG A 55 7.60 -10.83 -9.96
N THR A 56 7.69 -10.86 -11.29
CA THR A 56 8.79 -10.26 -12.06
C THR A 56 9.03 -8.79 -11.71
N GLY A 57 7.99 -8.01 -11.45
CA GLY A 57 8.14 -6.60 -11.04
C GLY A 57 9.02 -6.41 -9.80
N GLU A 58 8.92 -7.30 -8.81
CA GLU A 58 9.79 -7.29 -7.64
C GLU A 58 11.24 -7.63 -8.01
N MET A 59 11.46 -8.61 -8.90
CA MET A 59 12.81 -9.00 -9.34
C MET A 59 13.56 -7.83 -10.00
N TYR A 60 12.88 -7.04 -10.82
CA TYR A 60 13.46 -5.82 -11.41
C TYR A 60 13.81 -4.78 -10.36
N LEU A 61 12.96 -4.60 -9.34
CA LEU A 61 13.22 -3.67 -8.24
C LEU A 61 14.39 -4.11 -7.37
N ASN A 62 14.43 -5.39 -6.98
CA ASN A 62 15.52 -5.98 -6.20
C ASN A 62 16.85 -5.83 -6.96
N ALA A 63 16.86 -6.13 -8.26
CA ALA A 63 18.04 -5.96 -9.09
C ALA A 63 18.44 -4.49 -9.29
N ALA A 64 17.46 -3.56 -9.37
CA ALA A 64 17.73 -2.14 -9.52
C ALA A 64 18.35 -1.54 -8.25
N GLU A 65 17.81 -1.88 -7.09
CA GLU A 65 18.35 -1.46 -5.79
C GLU A 65 19.76 -2.00 -5.57
N ALA A 66 19.97 -3.31 -5.76
CA ALA A 66 21.30 -3.91 -5.66
C ALA A 66 22.31 -3.29 -6.66
N ALA A 67 21.91 -3.06 -7.91
CA ALA A 67 22.77 -2.39 -8.88
C ALA A 67 23.10 -0.95 -8.47
N PHE A 68 22.17 -0.22 -7.86
CA PHE A 68 22.41 1.14 -7.37
C PHE A 68 23.43 1.14 -6.22
N GLU A 69 23.24 0.28 -5.22
CA GLU A 69 24.16 0.14 -4.08
C GLU A 69 25.55 -0.36 -4.49
N MET A 70 25.64 -1.15 -5.56
CA MET A 70 26.91 -1.57 -6.16
C MET A 70 27.56 -0.49 -7.06
N ASN A 71 27.09 0.75 -7.04
CA ASN A 71 27.57 1.84 -7.90
C ASN A 71 27.49 1.51 -9.41
N LYS A 72 26.43 0.82 -9.85
CA LYS A 72 26.13 0.54 -11.27
C LYS A 72 24.90 1.32 -11.74
N PRO A 73 24.96 2.67 -11.79
CA PRO A 73 23.80 3.53 -12.00
C PRO A 73 23.14 3.36 -13.38
N VAL A 74 23.93 3.04 -14.42
CA VAL A 74 23.39 2.77 -15.77
C VAL A 74 22.47 1.55 -15.73
N ARG A 75 22.90 0.47 -15.07
CA ARG A 75 22.10 -0.76 -14.95
C ARG A 75 20.86 -0.55 -14.09
N ALA A 76 21.01 0.11 -12.94
CA ALA A 76 19.88 0.42 -12.06
C ALA A 76 18.80 1.25 -12.79
N LYS A 77 19.22 2.27 -13.54
CA LYS A 77 18.32 3.13 -14.34
C LYS A 77 17.61 2.35 -15.44
N GLN A 78 18.30 1.47 -16.15
CA GLN A 78 17.69 0.61 -17.17
C GLN A 78 16.57 -0.25 -16.57
N LEU A 79 16.84 -0.92 -15.44
CA LEU A 79 15.88 -1.80 -14.77
C LEU A 79 14.61 -1.05 -14.30
N ILE A 80 14.79 0.12 -13.68
CA ILE A 80 13.67 0.98 -13.27
C ILE A 80 12.86 1.46 -14.48
N ASN A 81 13.53 1.90 -15.55
CA ASN A 81 12.85 2.39 -16.73
C ASN A 81 12.11 1.30 -17.49
N THR A 82 12.56 0.03 -17.44
CA THR A 82 11.78 -1.11 -17.95
C THR A 82 10.43 -1.23 -17.24
N LEU A 83 10.40 -1.12 -15.91
CA LEU A 83 9.14 -1.16 -15.15
C LEU A 83 8.25 0.04 -15.45
N ARG A 84 8.84 1.24 -15.50
CA ARG A 84 8.12 2.48 -15.80
C ARG A 84 7.50 2.45 -17.19
N ALA A 85 8.22 1.97 -18.20
CA ALA A 85 7.70 1.81 -19.56
C ALA A 85 6.49 0.87 -19.60
N ARG A 86 6.53 -0.27 -18.90
CA ARG A 86 5.39 -1.20 -18.80
C ARG A 86 4.17 -0.53 -18.17
N ALA A 87 4.37 0.34 -17.18
CA ALA A 87 3.30 1.08 -16.52
C ALA A 87 2.87 2.38 -17.25
N GLY A 88 3.41 2.66 -18.45
CA GLY A 88 3.09 3.88 -19.21
C GLY A 88 3.65 5.16 -18.59
N MET A 89 4.69 5.07 -17.77
CA MET A 89 5.30 6.20 -17.06
C MET A 89 6.57 6.69 -17.77
N PRO A 90 6.85 8.01 -17.78
CA PRO A 90 8.01 8.57 -18.47
C PRO A 90 9.32 8.06 -17.86
N PRO A 91 10.41 7.87 -18.63
CA PRO A 91 11.66 7.39 -18.08
C PRO A 91 12.28 8.40 -17.09
N LYS A 92 13.01 7.89 -16.11
CA LYS A 92 13.84 8.72 -15.21
C LYS A 92 15.22 8.93 -15.84
N THR A 93 15.68 10.17 -15.80
CA THR A 93 17.02 10.57 -16.30
C THR A 93 18.09 10.38 -15.24
N GLN A 94 17.76 10.74 -13.99
CA GLN A 94 18.57 10.57 -12.80
C GLN A 94 17.91 9.58 -11.85
N LEU A 95 18.73 8.87 -11.08
CA LEU A 95 18.28 7.88 -10.11
C LEU A 95 18.88 8.20 -8.74
N THR A 96 18.04 8.16 -7.73
CA THR A 96 18.42 8.22 -6.32
C THR A 96 17.81 7.01 -5.61
N LEU A 97 18.35 6.66 -4.44
CA LEU A 97 17.78 5.57 -3.64
C LEU A 97 16.31 5.86 -3.30
N ASP A 98 15.98 7.09 -2.90
CA ASP A 98 14.59 7.49 -2.61
C ASP A 98 13.64 7.30 -3.80
N LEU A 99 14.15 7.52 -5.03
CA LEU A 99 13.38 7.26 -6.23
C LEU A 99 13.10 5.76 -6.37
N ILE A 100 14.11 4.91 -6.19
CA ILE A 100 13.97 3.45 -6.24
C ILE A 100 12.97 2.98 -5.16
N LYS A 101 13.11 3.47 -3.92
CA LYS A 101 12.20 3.20 -2.81
C LYS A 101 10.76 3.59 -3.14
N ASN A 102 10.56 4.74 -3.81
CA ASN A 102 9.25 5.19 -4.24
C ASN A 102 8.66 4.33 -5.38
N GLU A 103 9.46 3.96 -6.39
CA GLU A 103 9.01 3.04 -7.45
C GLU A 103 8.59 1.70 -6.84
N ARG A 104 9.38 1.18 -5.88
CA ARG A 104 9.04 -0.05 -5.15
C ARG A 104 7.73 0.07 -4.39
N PHE A 105 7.51 1.19 -3.69
CA PHE A 105 6.27 1.44 -2.97
C PHE A 105 5.04 1.47 -3.88
N VAL A 106 5.13 2.12 -5.04
CA VAL A 106 4.03 2.24 -5.99
C VAL A 106 3.75 0.89 -6.67
N GLU A 107 4.78 0.25 -7.19
CA GLU A 107 4.68 -1.02 -7.91
C GLU A 107 4.11 -2.13 -7.00
N LEU A 108 4.65 -2.27 -5.78
CA LEU A 108 4.28 -3.31 -4.82
C LEU A 108 3.23 -2.86 -3.79
N TYR A 109 2.51 -1.76 -4.07
CA TYR A 109 1.46 -1.27 -3.17
C TYR A 109 0.40 -2.35 -2.90
N ALA A 110 0.00 -2.54 -1.64
CA ALA A 110 -0.95 -3.57 -1.20
C ALA A 110 -0.51 -5.03 -1.47
N GLU A 111 0.80 -5.27 -1.58
CA GLU A 111 1.37 -6.62 -1.75
C GLU A 111 2.26 -7.04 -0.57
N ASN A 112 2.01 -6.51 0.64
CA ASN A 112 2.73 -6.85 1.87
C ASN A 112 4.24 -6.53 1.93
N HIS A 113 4.78 -5.68 1.04
CA HIS A 113 6.20 -5.29 1.08
C HIS A 113 6.51 -4.10 1.99
N ARG A 114 5.69 -3.04 1.97
CA ARG A 114 6.03 -1.73 2.58
C ARG A 114 6.45 -1.82 4.06
N TYR A 115 5.83 -2.69 4.84
CA TYR A 115 6.17 -2.87 6.25
C TYR A 115 7.61 -3.39 6.44
N TRP A 116 7.99 -4.39 5.62
CA TRP A 116 9.31 -5.00 5.66
C TRP A 116 10.38 -4.11 5.04
N ASP A 117 10.06 -3.47 3.91
CA ASP A 117 10.97 -2.54 3.22
C ASP A 117 11.41 -1.40 4.15
N LEU A 118 10.46 -0.77 4.85
CA LEU A 118 10.75 0.29 5.82
C LEU A 118 11.63 -0.18 6.98
N ARG A 119 11.49 -1.44 7.41
CA ARG A 119 12.32 -2.01 8.48
C ARG A 119 13.73 -2.30 7.97
N ALA A 120 13.85 -2.87 6.77
CA ALA A 120 15.13 -3.19 6.14
C ALA A 120 15.98 -1.94 5.91
N TRP A 121 15.37 -0.86 5.39
CA TRP A 121 16.06 0.41 5.15
C TRP A 121 16.25 1.28 6.39
N ARG A 122 15.74 0.85 7.55
CA ARG A 122 15.68 1.65 8.78
C ARG A 122 14.88 2.95 8.68
N ASP A 123 13.99 3.08 7.70
CA ASP A 123 13.11 4.25 7.52
C ASP A 123 11.83 4.21 8.37
N ALA A 124 11.50 3.07 8.98
CA ALA A 124 10.22 2.86 9.68
C ALA A 124 9.93 3.89 10.77
N GLU A 125 10.92 4.29 11.57
CA GLU A 125 10.75 5.35 12.58
C GLU A 125 10.39 6.68 11.92
N ALA A 126 11.14 7.09 10.90
CA ALA A 126 10.91 8.32 10.16
C ALA A 126 9.57 8.33 9.40
N GLU A 127 9.05 7.16 9.00
CA GLU A 127 7.85 7.05 8.14
C GLU A 127 6.57 6.65 8.90
N LEU A 128 6.69 6.07 10.09
CA LEU A 128 5.54 5.53 10.84
C LEU A 128 5.35 6.19 12.22
N HIS A 129 6.43 6.53 12.94
CA HIS A 129 6.35 6.98 14.33
C HIS A 129 5.57 8.29 14.45
N TYR A 130 4.35 8.20 14.99
CA TYR A 130 3.42 9.33 15.14
C TYR A 130 3.23 10.17 13.86
N LYS A 131 3.44 9.54 12.69
CA LYS A 131 3.29 10.22 11.41
C LYS A 131 1.83 10.47 11.12
N LEU A 132 1.51 11.72 10.82
CA LEU A 132 0.17 12.16 10.49
C LEU A 132 -0.33 11.42 9.24
N LYS A 133 -1.39 10.63 9.41
CA LYS A 133 -2.05 9.93 8.30
C LYS A 133 -3.19 10.79 7.80
N GLN A 134 -3.24 10.95 6.49
CA GLN A 134 -4.23 11.77 5.81
C GLN A 134 -5.08 10.90 4.88
N GLY A 135 -6.36 11.25 4.78
CA GLY A 135 -7.29 10.70 3.82
C GLY A 135 -7.92 11.81 2.99
N SER A 136 -8.86 11.42 2.13
CA SER A 136 -9.73 12.34 1.41
C SER A 136 -11.14 12.32 2.00
N LYS A 137 -11.69 13.49 2.32
CA LYS A 137 -13.10 13.66 2.65
C LYS A 137 -13.80 14.30 1.46
N TRP A 138 -14.82 13.62 0.97
CA TRP A 138 -15.63 14.06 -0.15
C TRP A 138 -16.90 14.72 0.36
N THR A 139 -17.18 15.92 -0.13
CA THR A 139 -18.40 16.68 0.18
C THR A 139 -19.10 17.07 -1.11
N ARG A 140 -20.41 16.80 -1.20
CA ARG A 140 -21.24 17.26 -2.31
C ARG A 140 -21.56 18.75 -2.14
N ARG A 141 -21.37 19.54 -3.17
CA ARG A 141 -21.77 20.95 -3.20
C ARG A 141 -23.26 21.05 -3.52
N ALA A 142 -23.99 21.86 -2.75
CA ALA A 142 -25.41 22.08 -2.97
C ALA A 142 -25.70 22.87 -4.26
N SER A 143 -24.79 23.77 -4.65
CA SER A 143 -24.98 24.69 -5.78
C SER A 143 -25.00 24.02 -7.15
N ASP A 144 -24.13 23.02 -7.37
CA ASP A 144 -23.93 22.38 -8.68
C ASP A 144 -23.95 20.86 -8.62
N GLY A 145 -24.22 20.28 -7.44
CA GLY A 145 -24.24 18.83 -7.23
C GLY A 145 -22.88 18.16 -7.34
N LYS A 146 -21.79 18.89 -7.62
CA LYS A 146 -20.45 18.32 -7.81
C LYS A 146 -19.80 17.97 -6.48
N TYR A 147 -18.85 17.05 -6.50
CA TYR A 147 -18.10 16.65 -5.32
C TYR A 147 -16.77 17.40 -5.22
N LYS A 148 -16.43 17.84 -4.00
CA LYS A 148 -15.13 18.39 -3.64
C LYS A 148 -14.41 17.43 -2.69
N ALA A 149 -13.18 17.08 -3.03
CA ALA A 149 -12.28 16.38 -2.12
C ALA A 149 -11.50 17.40 -1.28
N ASN A 150 -11.47 17.18 0.03
CA ASN A 150 -10.62 17.92 0.96
C ASN A 150 -9.69 16.95 1.68
N LYS A 151 -8.49 17.40 2.05
CA LYS A 151 -7.60 16.64 2.92
C LYS A 151 -8.27 16.47 4.28
N TRP A 152 -8.30 15.24 4.78
CA TRP A 152 -8.85 14.89 6.08
C TRP A 152 -7.76 14.29 6.95
N ARG A 153 -7.55 14.87 8.13
CA ARG A 153 -6.57 14.35 9.10
C ARG A 153 -7.22 13.20 9.84
N TRP A 154 -6.50 12.09 9.97
CA TRP A 154 -6.99 10.98 10.76
C TRP A 154 -6.63 11.16 12.23
N ASN A 155 -7.64 11.31 13.08
CA ASN A 155 -7.46 11.61 14.51
C ASN A 155 -6.66 10.53 15.27
N PHE A 156 -6.63 9.29 14.77
CA PHE A 156 -5.85 8.17 15.36
C PHE A 156 -4.38 8.11 14.91
N SER A 157 -3.98 8.92 13.93
CA SER A 157 -2.59 8.88 13.44
C SER A 157 -1.55 9.32 14.46
N GLN A 158 -1.98 10.09 15.47
CA GLN A 158 -1.16 10.46 16.62
C GLN A 158 -0.97 9.32 17.62
N ASN A 159 -1.63 8.17 17.43
CA ASN A 159 -1.56 7.01 18.34
C ASN A 159 -0.90 5.78 17.68
N THR A 160 -0.13 5.95 16.61
CA THR A 160 0.64 4.84 16.02
C THR A 160 2.14 5.02 16.26
N PRO A 161 2.64 4.65 17.45
CA PRO A 161 4.08 4.69 17.72
C PRO A 161 4.79 3.60 16.91
N PHE A 162 5.97 3.94 16.41
CA PHE A 162 6.97 2.97 15.97
C PHE A 162 8.25 3.24 16.75
N LEU A 163 8.61 2.37 17.69
CA LEU A 163 9.77 2.57 18.56
C LEU A 163 10.98 1.81 18.00
N PRO A 164 12.23 2.20 18.33
CA PRO A 164 13.42 1.50 17.86
C PRO A 164 13.42 -0.01 18.12
N LYS A 165 12.85 -0.48 19.24
CA LYS A 165 12.69 -1.92 19.49
C LYS A 165 11.84 -2.65 18.44
N MET A 166 10.84 -1.97 17.86
CA MET A 166 9.89 -2.53 16.89
C MET A 166 10.50 -2.84 15.52
N TYR A 167 11.79 -2.55 15.30
CA TYR A 167 12.56 -3.13 14.19
C TYR A 167 12.76 -4.64 14.35
N TRP A 168 12.53 -5.21 15.54
CA TRP A 168 12.54 -6.64 15.83
C TRP A 168 11.16 -7.08 16.32
N LEU A 169 10.86 -8.38 16.22
CA LEU A 169 9.65 -8.97 16.81
C LEU A 169 10.04 -9.63 18.14
N PRO A 170 9.23 -9.52 19.20
CA PRO A 170 9.51 -10.23 20.44
C PRO A 170 9.42 -11.74 20.23
N PHE A 171 10.26 -12.51 20.93
CA PHE A 171 10.11 -13.96 21.02
C PHE A 171 8.99 -14.34 22.01
N GLY A 172 8.82 -13.53 23.05
CA GLY A 172 7.76 -13.68 24.04
C GLY A 172 8.14 -14.62 25.19
N THR A 173 7.51 -14.42 26.34
CA THR A 173 7.89 -15.06 27.61
C THR A 173 7.83 -16.59 27.58
N GLY A 174 6.89 -17.18 26.84
CA GLY A 174 6.77 -18.64 26.72
C GLY A 174 8.01 -19.28 26.09
N ARG A 175 8.50 -18.73 24.96
CA ARG A 175 9.69 -19.28 24.28
C ARG A 175 10.97 -19.11 25.09
N LEU A 176 11.06 -18.02 25.84
CA LEU A 176 12.19 -17.78 26.75
C LEU A 176 12.16 -18.76 27.94
N ALA A 177 10.98 -19.11 28.44
CA ALA A 177 10.83 -20.11 29.49
C ALA A 177 11.17 -21.52 29.00
N ASP A 178 10.80 -21.85 27.76
CA ASP A 178 11.06 -23.17 27.16
C ASP A 178 12.55 -23.41 26.88
N ASN A 179 13.33 -22.36 26.59
CA ASN A 179 14.74 -22.49 26.26
C ASN A 179 15.60 -21.39 26.90
N PRO A 180 16.38 -21.70 27.95
CA PRO A 180 17.19 -20.73 28.67
C PRO A 180 18.36 -20.17 27.85
N ASN A 181 18.68 -20.77 26.70
CA ASN A 181 19.74 -20.27 25.80
C ASN A 181 19.23 -19.18 24.83
N ILE A 182 17.93 -18.92 24.78
CA ILE A 182 17.38 -17.85 23.94
C ILE A 182 17.47 -16.53 24.70
N VAL A 183 18.14 -15.55 24.07
CA VAL A 183 18.16 -14.16 24.53
C VAL A 183 17.12 -13.37 23.74
N GLU A 184 16.33 -12.56 24.43
CA GLU A 184 15.29 -11.73 23.80
C GLU A 184 15.88 -10.64 22.90
N ASN A 185 15.11 -10.24 21.89
CA ASN A 185 15.47 -9.15 21.02
C ASN A 185 15.54 -7.82 21.79
N PRO A 186 16.42 -6.88 21.37
CA PRO A 186 16.65 -5.64 22.12
C PRO A 186 15.37 -4.83 22.39
N GLY A 187 15.13 -4.53 23.67
CA GLY A 187 14.04 -3.67 24.14
C GLY A 187 12.71 -4.38 24.42
N TYR A 188 12.65 -5.70 24.27
CA TYR A 188 11.51 -6.54 24.64
C TYR A 188 11.73 -7.31 25.93
#